data_AF-A0A355GCR6-F1
#
_entry.id   AF-A0A355GCR6-F1
#
_cell.length_a   1.000
_cell.length_b   1.000
_cell.length_c   1.000
_cell.angle_alpha   90.00
_cell.angle_beta   90.00
_cell.angle_gamma   90.00
#
_symmetry.space_group_name_H-M   'P 1'
#
loop_
_entity.id
_entity.type
_entity.pdbx_description
1 polymer ?
#
loop_
_entity_poly.entity_id
_entity_poly.type
_entity_poly.pdbx_seq_one_letter_code
_entity_poly.pdbx_strand_id
1 'polypeptide(L)' 'MKLSVDVISDVICPWCYIGKRRLEKAIRDLDDQHEIQVRWHPFQLNPLMPKAGISRKEYRTRKFGSWERSKA' A
#
# COMPACT_ATOMS: atom_id res chain seq x y z
N MET A 1 -24.67 13.37 -2.06
CA MET A 1 -24.69 12.09 -1.32
C MET A 1 -23.30 11.85 -0.75
N LYS A 2 -23.17 11.37 0.49
CA LYS A 2 -21.87 11.11 1.12
C LYS A 2 -21.39 9.71 0.79
N LEU A 3 -20.18 9.58 0.23
CA LEU A 3 -19.57 8.30 -0.12
C LEU A 3 -18.42 7.99 0.86
N SER A 4 -18.47 6.85 1.53
CA SER A 4 -17.38 6.39 2.40
C SER A 4 -16.49 5.39 1.68
N VAL A 5 -15.17 5.58 1.77
CA VAL A 5 -14.17 4.68 1.18
C VAL A 5 -13.22 4.20 2.27
N ASP A 6 -13.25 2.90 2.55
CA ASP A 6 -12.33 2.25 3.48
C ASP A 6 -11.12 1.70 2.71
N VAL A 7 -9.92 2.14 3.06
CA VAL A 7 -8.67 1.79 2.39
C VAL A 7 -7.78 0.98 3.32
N ILE A 8 -7.54 -0.28 2.96
CA ILE A 8 -6.63 -1.17 3.68
C ILE A 8 -5.24 -1.02 3.04
N SER A 9 -4.24 -0.61 3.82
CA SER A 9 -2.93 -0.22 3.27
C SER A 9 -1.77 -0.62 4.17
N ASP A 10 -0.69 -1.10 3.55
CA ASP A 10 0.61 -1.29 4.18
C ASP A 10 1.61 -0.27 3.58
N VAL A 11 2.36 0.41 4.45
CA VAL A 11 3.37 1.41 4.08
C VAL A 11 4.52 0.85 3.24
N ILE A 12 4.81 -0.46 3.32
CA ILE A 12 5.87 -1.10 2.53
C ILE A 12 5.42 -1.52 1.13
N CYS A 13 4.11 -1.46 0.86
CA CYS A 13 3.51 -1.96 -0.37
C CYS A 13 3.64 -0.91 -1.51
N PRO A 14 4.40 -1.20 -2.58
CA PRO A 14 4.52 -0.25 -3.70
C PRO A 14 3.18 -0.04 -4.41
N TRP A 15 2.32 -1.07 -4.45
CA TRP A 15 1.00 -0.96 -5.05
C TRP A 15 0.02 -0.13 -4.23
N CYS A 16 0.09 -0.18 -2.89
CA CYS A 16 -0.71 0.71 -2.04
C CYS A 16 -0.34 2.19 -2.31
N TYR A 17 0.94 2.49 -2.54
CA TYR A 17 1.37 3.84 -2.91
C TYR A 17 0.80 4.29 -4.27
N ILE A 18 0.89 3.44 -5.30
CA ILE A 18 0.29 3.72 -6.62
C ILE A 18 -1.23 3.88 -6.50
N GLY A 19 -1.89 2.99 -5.75
CA GLY A 19 -3.32 3.01 -5.49
C GLY A 19 -3.76 4.30 -4.81
N LYS A 20 -3.03 4.78 -3.80
CA LYS A 20 -3.27 6.07 -3.15
C LYS A 20 -3.29 7.22 -4.14
N ARG A 21 -2.30 7.31 -5.05
CA ARG A 21 -2.25 8.37 -6.07
C ARG A 21 -3.41 8.29 -7.05
N ARG A 22 -3.82 7.09 -7.43
CA ARG A 22 -4.98 6.86 -8.31
C ARG A 22 -6.28 7.25 -7.61
N LEU A 23 -6.46 6.87 -6.35
CA LEU A 23 -7.62 7.25 -5.54
C LEU A 23 -7.71 8.77 -5.36
N GLU A 24 -6.61 9.43 -5.02
CA GLU A 24 -6.54 10.91 -4.93
C GLU A 24 -6.95 11.59 -6.24
N LYS A 25 -6.54 11.03 -7.39
CA LYS A 25 -6.97 11.54 -8.69
C LYS A 25 -8.48 11.35 -8.89
N ALA A 26 -9.00 10.15 -8.64
CA ALA A 26 -10.42 9.86 -8.81
C ALA A 26 -11.30 10.74 -7.91
N ILE A 27 -10.88 11.00 -6.67
CA ILE A 27 -11.58 11.90 -5.74
C ILE A 27 -11.63 13.32 -6.31
N ARG A 28 -10.49 13.85 -6.80
CA ARG A 28 -10.47 15.18 -7.45
C ARG A 28 -11.38 15.26 -8.66
N ASP A 29 -11.46 14.18 -9.45
CA ASP A 29 -12.31 14.13 -10.64
C ASP A 29 -13.82 14.05 -10.28
N LEU A 30 -14.17 13.78 -9.01
CA LEU A 30 -15.55 13.61 -8.50
C LEU A 30 -16.00 14.68 -7.50
N ASP A 31 -15.14 15.64 -7.15
CA ASP A 31 -15.28 16.55 -6.00
C ASP A 31 -16.58 17.37 -6.03
N ASP A 32 -17.10 17.66 -7.24
CA ASP A 32 -18.32 18.45 -7.43
C ASP A 32 -19.63 17.66 -7.24
N GLN A 33 -19.57 16.33 -7.14
CA GLN A 33 -20.75 15.45 -7.16
C GLN A 33 -21.03 14.76 -5.83
N HIS A 34 -19.98 14.48 -5.05
CA HIS A 34 -20.08 13.67 -3.84
C HIS A 34 -19.14 14.19 -2.74
N GLU A 35 -19.64 14.22 -1.51
CA GLU A 35 -18.77 14.38 -0.34
C GLU A 35 -18.10 13.03 -0.07
N ILE A 36 -16.79 12.92 -0.35
CA ILE A 36 -16.04 11.66 -0.19
C ILE A 36 -15.29 11.66 1.14
N GLN A 37 -15.57 10.67 1.99
CA GLN A 37 -14.84 10.43 3.23
C GLN A 37 -13.95 9.19 3.09
N VAL A 38 -12.63 9.37 3.24
CA VAL A 38 -11.67 8.26 3.20
C VAL A 38 -11.25 7.86 4.61
N ARG A 39 -11.34 6.58 4.93
CA ARG A 39 -10.84 5.97 6.18
C ARG A 39 -9.71 5.02 5.87
N TRP A 40 -8.58 5.19 6.54
CA TRP A 40 -7.39 4.36 6.35
C TRP A 40 -7.30 3.30 7.45
N HIS A 41 -7.16 2.04 7.04
CA HIS A 41 -6.99 0.89 7.91
C HIS A 41 -5.59 0.30 7.71
N PRO A 42 -4.83 0.09 8.80
CA PRO A 42 -3.48 -0.46 8.69
C PRO A 42 -3.52 -1.93 8.26
N PHE A 43 -2.52 -2.33 7.48
CA PHE A 43 -2.29 -3.71 7.09
C PHE A 43 -0.80 -4.06 7.19
N GLN A 44 -0.50 -5.33 7.45
CA GLN A 44 0.86 -5.86 7.47
C GLN A 44 0.99 -7.01 6.46
N LEU A 45 1.70 -6.77 5.37
CA LEU A 45 2.06 -7.79 4.37
C LEU A 45 2.97 -8.87 4.95
N ASN A 46 3.74 -8.54 5.99
CA ASN A 46 4.51 -9.49 6.76
C ASN A 46 4.37 -9.21 8.27
N PRO A 47 3.37 -9.81 8.94
CA PRO A 47 3.16 -9.66 10.38
C PRO A 47 4.30 -10.24 11.23
N LEU A 48 5.10 -11.14 10.66
CA LEU A 48 6.21 -11.82 11.35
C LEU A 48 7.54 -11.06 11.24
N MET A 49 7.55 -9.87 10.64
CA MET A 49 8.75 -9.04 10.52
C MET A 49 9.27 -8.66 11.93
N PRO A 50 10.55 -8.93 12.27
CA PRO A 50 11.12 -8.52 13.54
C PRO A 50 11.06 -7.00 13.72
N LYS A 51 10.93 -6.52 14.97
CA LYS A 51 10.88 -5.08 15.28
C LYS A 51 12.12 -4.32 14.81
N ALA A 52 13.29 -4.95 14.85
CA ALA A 52 14.54 -4.38 14.34
C ALA A 52 14.60 -4.31 12.79
N GLY A 53 13.63 -4.91 12.10
CA GLY A 53 13.67 -5.12 10.67
C GLY A 53 14.73 -6.15 10.27
N ILE A 54 14.89 -6.32 8.96
CA ILE A 54 15.96 -7.09 8.34
C ILE A 54 16.44 -6.36 7.09
N SER A 55 17.62 -6.70 6.58
CA SER A 55 18.12 -6.05 5.37
C SER A 55 17.19 -6.31 4.19
N ARG A 56 16.99 -5.29 3.34
CA ARG A 56 16.10 -5.41 2.18
C ARG A 56 16.57 -6.50 1.21
N LYS A 57 17.88 -6.64 1.02
CA LYS A 57 18.49 -7.68 0.17
C LYS A 57 18.16 -9.07 0.72
N GLU A 58 18.42 -9.31 2.00
CA GLU A 58 18.11 -10.59 2.67
C GLU A 58 16.62 -10.93 2.62
N TYR A 59 15.75 -9.98 2.95
CA TYR A 59 14.29 -10.19 2.87
C TYR A 59 13.85 -10.63 1.48
N ARG A 60 14.30 -9.90 0.45
CA ARG A 60 13.92 -10.18 -0.93
C ARG A 60 14.54 -11.47 -1.44
N THR A 61 15.79 -11.77 -1.08
CA THR A 61 16.41 -13.05 -1.42
C THR A 61 15.65 -14.22 -0.80
N ARG A 62 15.25 -14.14 0.48
CA ARG A 62 14.42 -15.17 1.12
C ARG A 62 13.05 -15.31 0.47
N LYS A 63 12.40 -14.19 0.15
CA LYS A 63 11.04 -14.18 -0.41
C LYS A 63 10.97 -14.65 -1.87
N PHE A 64 11.96 -14.29 -2.68
CA PHE A 64 11.93 -14.49 -4.14
C PHE A 64 12.98 -15.50 -4.64
N GLY A 65 13.73 -16.13 -3.74
CA GLY A 65 14.70 -17.20 -4.02
C GLY A 65 16.10 -16.72 -4.44
N SER A 66 16.26 -15.49 -4.93
CA SER A 66 17.57 -14.85 -5.14
C SER A 66 17.44 -13.33 -5.21
N TRP A 67 18.57 -12.63 -5.10
CA TRP A 67 18.58 -11.17 -5.28
C TRP A 67 18.21 -10.79 -6.72
N GLU A 68 18.75 -11.53 -7.68
CA GLU A 68 18.57 -11.34 -9.12
C GLU A 68 17.11 -11.48 -9.51
N ARG A 69 16.45 -12.57 -9.07
CA ARG A 69 15.01 -12.79 -9.30
C ARG A 69 14.15 -11.71 -8.65
N SER A 70 14.62 -11.15 -7.54
CA SER A 70 13.88 -10.10 -6.87
C SER A 70 13.92 -8.74 -7.58
N LYS A 71 14.82 -8.52 -8.53
CA LYS A 71 14.94 -7.24 -9.26
C LYS A 71 14.07 -7.16 -10.51
N ALA A 72 13.51 -8.29 -10.95
CA ALA A 72 12.58 -8.38 -12.07
C ALA A 72 11.24 -7.72 -11.73
#